data_AF-A0AAU8BIU2-F1
#
_entry.id   AF-A0AAU8BIU2-F1
#
_cell.length_a   1.000
_cell.length_b   1.000
_cell.length_c   1.000
_cell.angle_alpha   90.00
_cell.angle_beta   90.00
_cell.angle_gamma   90.00
#
_symmetry.space_group_name_H-M   'P 1'
#
loop_
_entity.id
_entity.type
_entity.pdbx_description
1 polymer ?
#
loop_
_entity_poly.entity_id
_entity_poly.type
_entity_poly.pdbx_seq_one_letter_code
_entity_poly.pdbx_strand_id
1 'polypeptide(L)' 'MKTPLHAINIDFSHSSEAMELFKIVKARLDWLSPSSPEFAFLHPVYLQLKQDVELLESLEV' A
#
# COMPACT_ATOMS: atom_id res chain seq x y z
N MET A 1 19.30 8.94 6.35
CA MET A 1 18.07 9.72 6.11
C MET A 1 16.92 8.98 6.79
N LYS A 2 16.45 9.50 7.93
CA LYS A 2 15.27 9.00 8.65
C LYS A 2 14.12 9.94 8.31
N THR A 3 13.59 9.88 7.10
CA THR A 3 12.29 10.51 6.84
C THR A 3 11.27 9.53 7.43
N PRO A 4 10.58 9.87 8.52
CA PRO A 4 9.56 8.99 9.06
C PRO A 4 8.49 8.82 8.00
N LEU A 5 8.04 7.60 7.75
CA LEU A 5 6.97 7.28 6.79
C LEU A 5 5.62 7.96 7.15
N HIS A 6 5.57 8.72 8.25
CA HIS A 6 4.39 9.34 8.85
C HIS A 6 3.91 10.63 8.15
N ALA A 7 4.38 10.94 6.94
CA ALA A 7 4.07 12.21 6.27
C ALA A 7 3.54 12.06 4.84
N ILE A 8 3.13 10.85 4.43
CA ILE A 8 2.45 10.66 3.14
C ILE A 8 1.01 10.27 3.43
N ASN A 9 0.13 11.27 3.45
CA ASN A 9 -1.31 11.04 3.39
C ASN A 9 -1.70 10.98 1.91
N ILE A 10 -2.28 9.87 1.48
CA ILE A 10 -2.80 9.72 0.11
C ILE A 10 -4.31 9.63 0.25
N ASP A 11 -4.98 10.74 -0.07
CA ASP A 11 -6.44 10.79 -0.08
C ASP A 11 -6.95 10.27 -1.43
N PHE A 12 -7.80 9.25 -1.40
CA PHE A 12 -8.46 8.70 -2.59
C PHE A 12 -9.86 9.28 -2.74
N SER A 13 -10.23 9.63 -3.99
CA SER A 13 -11.59 10.10 -4.29
C SER A 13 -12.55 8.94 -4.51
N HIS A 14 -12.04 7.78 -4.91
CA HIS A 14 -12.80 6.54 -5.12
C HIS A 14 -12.02 5.31 -4.65
N SER A 15 -12.74 4.28 -4.21
CA SER A 15 -12.17 2.99 -3.81
C SER A 15 -11.29 2.34 -4.88
N SER A 16 -11.66 2.53 -6.14
CA SER A 16 -10.93 2.02 -7.31
C SER A 16 -9.50 2.56 -7.40
N GLU A 17 -9.26 3.79 -6.94
CA GLU A 17 -7.91 4.38 -6.92
C GLU A 17 -7.03 3.70 -5.86
N ALA A 18 -7.58 3.45 -4.67
CA ALA A 18 -6.90 2.71 -3.61
C ALA A 18 -6.59 1.27 -4.06
N MET A 19 -7.53 0.63 -4.74
CA MET A 19 -7.40 -0.71 -5.29
C MET A 19 -6.29 -0.81 -6.34
N GLU A 20 -6.20 0.15 -7.26
CA GLU A 20 -5.13 0.17 -8.26
C GLU A 20 -3.75 0.41 -7.64
N LEU A 21 -3.65 1.32 -6.65
CA LEU A 21 -2.38 1.51 -5.94
C LEU A 21 -1.96 0.24 -5.19
N PHE A 22 -2.91 -0.41 -4.51
CA PHE A 22 -2.68 -1.69 -3.84
C PHE A 22 -2.12 -2.75 -4.81
N LYS A 23 -2.70 -2.90 -6.00
CA LYS A 23 -2.23 -3.84 -7.03
C LYS A 23 -0.80 -3.53 -7.48
N ILE A 24 -0.48 -2.26 -7.69
CA ILE A 24 0.87 -1.82 -8.12
C ILE A 24 1.91 -2.14 -7.04
N VAL A 25 1.63 -1.78 -5.78
CA VAL A 25 2.58 -2.04 -4.67
C VAL A 25 2.74 -3.53 -4.44
N LYS A 26 1.65 -4.31 -4.47
CA LYS A 26 1.69 -5.77 -4.38
C LYS A 26 2.56 -6.37 -5.49
N ALA A 27 2.30 -5.98 -6.74
CA ALA A 27 3.07 -6.48 -7.87
C ALA A 27 4.55 -6.17 -7.67
N ARG A 28 4.91 -4.95 -7.23
CA ARG A 28 6.30 -4.60 -6.95
C ARG A 28 6.92 -5.48 -5.87
N LEU A 29 6.21 -5.78 -4.78
CA LEU A 29 6.69 -6.67 -3.72
C LEU A 29 6.91 -8.10 -4.22
N ASP A 30 6.05 -8.61 -5.09
CA ASP A 30 6.17 -9.97 -5.64
C ASP A 30 7.48 -10.16 -6.45
N TRP A 31 8.07 -9.07 -6.98
CA TRP A 31 9.36 -9.08 -7.69
C TRP A 31 10.58 -8.87 -6.80
N LEU A 32 10.39 -8.53 -5.52
CA LEU A 32 11.48 -8.22 -4.60
C LEU A 32 11.82 -9.42 -3.72
N SER A 33 13.11 -9.59 -3.41
CA SER A 33 13.51 -10.53 -2.36
C SER A 33 12.94 -10.07 -1.02
N PRO A 34 12.36 -10.95 -0.18
CA PRO A 34 11.90 -10.60 1.16
C PRO A 34 12.98 -9.99 2.08
N SER A 35 14.26 -10.29 1.79
CA SER A 35 15.41 -9.73 2.51
C SER A 35 15.94 -8.41 1.95
N SER A 36 15.38 -7.93 0.83
CA SER A 36 15.83 -6.69 0.20
C SER A 36 15.42 -5.46 1.02
N PRO A 37 16.25 -4.40 1.09
CA PRO A 37 15.88 -3.15 1.72
C PRO A 37 14.60 -2.53 1.15
N GLU A 38 14.38 -2.69 -0.16
CA GLU A 38 13.20 -2.22 -0.87
C GLU A 38 11.94 -2.95 -0.41
N PHE A 39 12.01 -4.26 -0.21
CA PHE A 39 10.90 -5.04 0.35
C PHE A 39 10.60 -4.58 1.78
N ALA A 40 11.64 -4.45 2.62
CA ALA A 40 11.48 -4.00 4.00
C ALA A 40 10.84 -2.60 4.09
N PHE A 41 11.11 -1.73 3.12
CA PHE A 41 10.50 -0.41 3.03
C PHE A 41 9.05 -0.44 2.52
N LEU A 42 8.76 -1.20 1.45
CA LEU A 42 7.44 -1.21 0.80
C LEU A 42 6.42 -2.09 1.53
N HIS A 43 6.86 -3.12 2.25
CA HIS A 43 5.95 -4.07 2.89
C HIS A 43 5.00 -3.42 3.91
N PRO A 44 5.45 -2.50 4.80
CA PRO A 44 4.53 -1.76 5.67
C PRO A 44 3.49 -0.91 4.90
N VAL A 45 3.88 -0.29 3.78
CA VAL A 45 2.96 0.48 2.92
C VAL A 45 1.89 -0.43 2.34
N TYR A 46 2.28 -1.60 1.85
CA TYR A 46 1.35 -2.60 1.33
C TYR A 46 0.36 -3.08 2.39
N LEU A 47 0.80 -3.31 3.62
CA LEU A 47 -0.10 -3.74 4.71
C LEU A 47 -1.16 -2.68 5.02
N GLN A 48 -0.78 -1.40 5.03
CA GLN A 48 -1.74 -0.31 5.22
C GLN A 48 -2.74 -0.26 4.07
N LEU A 49 -2.26 -0.25 2.82
CA LEU A 49 -3.13 -0.23 1.64
C LEU A 49 -4.09 -1.43 1.61
N LYS A 50 -3.64 -2.61 2.05
CA LYS A 50 -4.49 -3.79 2.14
C LYS A 50 -5.67 -3.55 3.10
N GLN A 51 -5.40 -3.01 4.29
CA GLN A 51 -6.44 -2.73 5.28
C GLN A 51 -7.42 -1.67 4.78
N ASP A 52 -6.91 -0.62 4.14
CA ASP A 52 -7.74 0.47 3.62
C ASP A 52 -8.63 0.00 2.46
N VAL A 53 -8.09 -0.84 1.57
CA VAL A 53 -8.86 -1.45 0.48
C VAL A 53 -9.93 -2.41 1.01
N GLU A 54 -9.60 -3.29 1.96
CA GLU A 54 -10.57 -4.20 2.59
C GLU A 54 -11.70 -3.41 3.28
N LEU A 55 -11.37 -2.28 3.93
CA LEU A 55 -12.36 -1.38 4.51
C LEU A 55 -13.24 -0.75 3.42
N LEU A 56 -12.65 -0.21 2.35
CA LEU A 56 -13.40 0.43 1.26
C LEU A 56 -14.34 -0.57 0.58
N GLU A 57 -13.88 -1.77 0.25
CA GLU A 57 -14.73 -2.82 -0.33
C GLU A 57 -15.90 -3.19 0.60
N SER A 58 -15.71 -3.15 1.92
CA SER A 58 -16.78 -3.42 2.89
C SER A 58 -17.86 -2.34 2.96
N LEU A 59 -17.55 -1.12 2.51
CA LEU A 59 -18.45 0.03 2.55
C LEU A 59 -19.28 0.19 1.26
N GLU A 60 -18.89 -0.45 0.16
CA GLU A 60 -19.55 -0.35 -1.16
C GLU A 60 -20.75 -1.30 -1.34
N VAL A 61 -21.48 -1.59 -0.25
CA VAL A 61 -22.69 -2.43 -0.23
C VAL A 61 -23.84 -1.82 -1.05
#